data_AF-A0A5C6C812-F1
#
_entry.id   AF-A0A5C6C812-F1
#
_cell.length_a   1.000
_cell.length_b   1.000
_cell.length_c   1.000
_cell.angle_alpha   90.00
_cell.angle_beta   90.00
_cell.angle_gamma   90.00
#
_symmetry.space_group_name_H-M   'P 1'
#
loop_
_entity.id
_entity.type
_entity.pdbx_description
1 polymer ?
#
loop_
_entity_poly.entity_id
_entity_poly.type
_entity_poly.pdbx_seq_one_letter_code
_entity_poly.pdbx_strand_id
1 'polypeptide(L)'
;MACLLGGLWSFDFRKREYALLKPYLERVGVELIVVPARQMRINPLHVPKYTDPRNYASVLADGLVGVLDLPAKSARLLHLIILELYRQFSVLDGSQNYPTLFDVREAAAADKGAHAESRRALVTSLNPILASLHEVLRYRFAWTSEDLANLHLAFDFSGITDIEQNLLLNALLLREFRSRLDRGLSNPKMDLLVVCDEAARLCSRGDSSVADLIGAIRGTGIGLDLSVQSADLTRSILSNTPNKFLGRCASANDYDTIGAAMGLTTDQRRWLTTNLVPGMFVGCLGQGRTLRRPFLFRVPDLRFNSRNGLDQSTRNHVSNLFPKNQNPFE
;
A
#
# COMPACT_ATOMS: atom_id res chain seq x y z
N MET A 1 -8.36 -15.41 11.64
CA MET A 1 -8.13 -15.17 10.20
C MET A 1 -6.64 -15.18 9.87
N ALA A 2 -5.78 -14.51 10.65
CA ALA A 2 -4.33 -14.49 10.44
C ALA A 2 -3.67 -15.89 10.33
N CYS A 3 -4.03 -16.85 11.20
CA CYS A 3 -3.50 -18.23 11.12
C CYS A 3 -3.88 -19.01 9.84
N LEU A 4 -4.79 -18.47 9.02
CA LEU A 4 -5.27 -19.09 7.79
C LEU A 4 -4.71 -18.42 6.52
N LEU A 5 -3.97 -17.32 6.67
CA LEU A 5 -3.40 -16.53 5.57
C LEU A 5 -1.90 -16.76 5.49
N GLY A 6 -1.40 -16.86 4.26
CA GLY A 6 0.04 -16.98 3.99
C GLY A 6 0.79 -15.71 4.39
N GLY A 7 0.19 -14.53 4.18
CA GLY A 7 0.75 -13.24 4.58
C GLY A 7 -0.27 -12.21 5.01
N LEU A 8 0.22 -11.21 5.73
CA LEU A 8 -0.54 -10.05 6.22
C LEU A 8 0.36 -8.84 6.11
N TRP A 9 -0.02 -7.83 5.34
CA TRP A 9 0.66 -6.54 5.33
C TRP A 9 -0.24 -5.52 6.00
N SER A 10 0.23 -4.95 7.09
CA SER A 10 -0.48 -3.89 7.81
C SER A 10 0.36 -2.61 7.78
N PHE A 11 -0.27 -1.47 7.48
CA PHE A 11 0.41 -0.19 7.34
C PHE A 11 -0.03 0.77 8.45
N ASP A 12 0.88 1.04 9.39
CA ASP A 12 0.73 1.98 10.50
C ASP A 12 1.27 3.36 10.07
N PHE A 13 0.42 4.25 9.56
CA PHE A 13 0.86 5.56 9.03
C PHE A 13 1.25 6.57 10.10
N ARG A 14 0.54 6.57 11.23
CA ARG A 14 0.70 7.58 12.28
C ARG A 14 0.92 6.95 13.64
N LYS A 15 0.09 5.96 13.96
CA LYS A 15 0.10 5.26 15.23
C LYS A 15 0.58 3.84 14.98
N ARG A 16 1.33 3.30 15.94
CA ARG A 16 1.85 1.93 15.90
C ARG A 16 0.80 0.94 16.45
N GLU A 17 -0.43 0.99 15.93
CA GLU A 17 -1.55 0.23 16.48
C GLU A 17 -1.46 -1.25 16.09
N TYR A 18 -1.03 -1.58 14.86
CA TYR A 18 -0.85 -2.98 14.45
C TYR A 18 0.32 -3.65 15.17
N ALA A 19 1.38 -2.90 15.50
CA ALA A 19 2.49 -3.44 16.29
C ALA A 19 2.04 -3.99 17.66
N LEU A 20 0.98 -3.44 18.25
CA LEU A 20 0.40 -3.91 19.52
C LEU A 20 -0.23 -5.31 19.41
N LEU A 21 -0.55 -5.77 18.20
CA LEU A 21 -1.14 -7.09 17.96
C LEU A 21 -0.13 -8.23 18.09
N LYS A 22 1.17 -7.94 18.00
CA LYS A 22 2.25 -8.94 18.03
C LYS A 22 2.10 -9.98 19.14
N PRO A 23 2.03 -9.63 20.45
CA PRO A 23 1.93 -10.63 21.52
C PRO A 23 0.61 -11.43 21.50
N TYR A 24 -0.42 -10.96 20.80
CA TYR A 24 -1.69 -11.68 20.66
C TYR A 24 -1.66 -12.65 19.48
N LEU A 25 -1.00 -12.26 18.38
CA LEU A 25 -0.77 -13.12 17.23
C LEU A 25 0.20 -14.26 17.56
N GLU A 26 1.24 -13.99 18.36
CA GLU A 26 2.17 -15.02 18.81
C GLU A 26 1.47 -16.14 19.59
N ARG A 27 0.46 -15.80 20.42
CA ARG A 27 -0.33 -16.79 21.18
C ARG A 27 -1.10 -17.77 20.30
N VAL A 28 -1.37 -17.40 19.06
CA VAL A 28 -2.05 -18.26 18.08
C VAL A 28 -1.09 -18.77 17.00
N GLY A 29 0.22 -18.73 17.28
CA GLY A 29 1.26 -19.26 16.40
C GLY A 29 1.55 -18.41 15.16
N VAL A 30 1.24 -17.11 15.20
CA VAL A 30 1.47 -16.17 14.10
C VAL A 30 2.57 -15.19 14.50
N GLU A 31 3.69 -15.19 13.77
CA GLU A 31 4.78 -14.25 13.99
C GLU A 31 4.50 -12.94 13.24
N LEU A 32 4.24 -11.84 13.97
CA LEU A 32 4.15 -10.50 13.38
C LEU A 32 5.50 -9.78 13.44
N ILE A 33 6.02 -9.41 12.27
CA ILE A 33 7.28 -8.70 12.14
C ILE A 33 6.99 -7.22 11.94
N VAL A 34 7.42 -6.39 12.89
CA VAL A 34 7.30 -4.93 12.78
C VAL A 34 8.52 -4.41 12.00
N VAL A 35 8.26 -3.69 10.91
CA VAL A 35 9.28 -3.17 10.01
C VAL A 35 9.24 -1.64 10.03
N PRO A 36 10.18 -0.97 10.74
CA PRO A 36 10.28 0.47 10.70
C PRO A 36 10.61 0.96 9.29
N ALA A 37 9.97 2.04 8.84
CA ALA A 37 10.13 2.57 7.49
C ALA A 37 11.59 2.81 7.10
N ARG A 38 12.39 3.34 8.02
CA ARG A 38 13.82 3.65 7.80
C ARG A 38 14.73 2.42 7.74
N GLN A 39 14.23 1.23 8.06
CA GLN A 39 14.96 -0.03 7.96
C GLN A 39 14.55 -0.85 6.73
N MET A 40 13.60 -0.33 5.95
CA MET A 40 13.15 -1.02 4.75
C MET A 40 14.23 -1.04 3.68
N ARG A 41 14.21 -2.05 2.81
CA ARG A 41 15.04 -2.09 1.59
C ARG A 41 14.13 -2.13 0.38
N ILE A 42 13.84 -0.97 -0.20
CA ILE A 42 12.87 -0.81 -1.27
C ILE A 42 13.52 -0.13 -2.47
N ASN A 43 13.25 -0.65 -3.66
CA ASN A 43 13.62 -0.02 -4.91
C ASN A 43 12.37 0.00 -5.79
N PRO A 44 11.74 1.18 -5.99
CA PRO A 44 10.57 1.30 -6.85
C PRO A 44 10.82 0.90 -8.31
N LEU A 45 12.08 0.92 -8.78
CA LEU A 45 12.45 0.49 -10.14
C LEU A 45 12.80 -1.01 -10.23
N HIS A 46 12.70 -1.76 -9.13
CA HIS A 46 12.86 -3.22 -9.16
C HIS A 46 11.62 -3.84 -9.81
N VAL A 47 11.78 -4.31 -11.04
CA VAL A 47 10.69 -4.92 -11.82
C VAL A 47 10.23 -6.21 -11.13
N PRO A 48 8.93 -6.37 -10.81
CA PRO A 48 8.41 -7.60 -10.25
C PRO A 48 8.67 -8.80 -11.17
N LYS A 49 8.72 -9.99 -10.57
CA LYS A 49 8.91 -11.22 -11.35
C LYS A 49 7.75 -11.39 -12.33
N TYR A 50 8.05 -11.92 -13.52
CA TYR A 50 7.08 -12.16 -14.60
C TYR A 50 6.53 -10.90 -15.29
N THR A 51 6.90 -9.70 -14.82
CA THR A 51 6.48 -8.44 -15.43
C THR A 51 7.45 -8.01 -16.53
N ASP A 52 6.94 -7.61 -17.69
CA ASP A 52 7.76 -6.95 -18.73
C ASP A 52 8.22 -5.57 -18.21
N PRO A 53 9.54 -5.30 -18.13
CA PRO A 53 10.08 -4.02 -17.69
C PRO A 53 9.50 -2.81 -18.45
N ARG A 54 9.15 -2.98 -19.74
CA ARG A 54 8.61 -1.87 -20.55
C ARG A 54 7.23 -1.44 -20.05
N ASN A 55 6.37 -2.42 -19.77
CA ASN A 55 5.04 -2.17 -19.24
C ASN A 55 5.12 -1.62 -17.81
N TYR A 56 6.03 -2.18 -16.99
CA TYR A 56 6.24 -1.70 -15.62
C TYR A 56 6.69 -0.25 -15.58
N ALA A 57 7.59 0.15 -16.49
CA ALA A 57 8.09 1.53 -16.57
C ALA A 57 6.96 2.56 -16.78
N SER A 58 5.92 2.22 -17.56
CA SER A 58 4.77 3.11 -17.77
C SER A 58 3.97 3.28 -16.48
N VAL A 59 3.55 2.17 -15.87
CA VAL A 59 2.70 2.21 -14.67
C VAL A 59 3.44 2.83 -13.48
N LEU A 60 4.74 2.56 -13.35
CA LEU A 60 5.59 3.18 -12.34
C LEU A 60 5.70 4.70 -12.56
N ALA A 61 5.87 5.16 -13.81
CA ALA A 61 5.94 6.58 -14.10
C ALA A 61 4.66 7.32 -13.68
N ASP A 62 3.48 6.76 -14.01
CA ASP A 62 2.20 7.34 -13.59
C ASP A 62 2.06 7.35 -12.07
N GLY A 63 2.42 6.25 -11.40
CA GLY A 63 2.43 6.17 -9.95
C GLY A 63 3.36 7.19 -9.28
N LEU A 64 4.55 7.42 -9.84
CA LEU A 64 5.49 8.42 -9.34
C LEU A 64 4.98 9.85 -9.55
N VAL A 65 4.29 10.12 -10.67
CA VAL A 65 3.66 11.43 -10.90
C VAL A 65 2.64 11.73 -9.81
N GLY A 66 1.75 10.78 -9.50
CA GLY A 66 0.75 10.95 -8.46
C GLY A 66 1.35 11.09 -7.05
N VAL A 67 2.34 10.25 -6.72
CA VAL A 67 3.00 10.28 -5.39
C VAL A 67 3.78 11.57 -5.16
N LEU A 68 4.49 12.06 -6.18
CA LEU A 68 5.37 13.22 -6.09
C LEU A 68 4.66 14.54 -6.44
N ASP A 69 3.34 14.49 -6.69
CA ASP A 69 2.53 15.63 -7.13
C ASP A 69 3.15 16.38 -8.33
N LEU A 70 3.62 15.61 -9.31
CA LEU A 70 4.27 16.16 -10.49
C LEU A 70 3.23 16.61 -11.53
N PRO A 71 3.55 17.58 -12.40
CA PRO A 71 2.71 17.90 -13.55
C PRO A 71 2.48 16.65 -14.41
N ALA A 72 1.26 16.43 -14.92
CA ALA A 72 0.91 15.24 -15.72
C ALA A 72 1.87 14.97 -16.89
N LYS A 73 2.38 16.02 -17.54
CA LYS A 73 3.41 15.93 -18.61
C LYS A 73 4.73 15.26 -18.18
N SER A 74 4.98 15.16 -16.87
CA SER A 74 6.16 14.50 -16.31
C SER A 74 6.09 12.98 -16.44
N ALA A 75 4.91 12.38 -16.61
CA ALA A 75 4.74 10.94 -16.81
C ALA A 75 5.53 10.44 -18.02
N ARG A 76 5.40 11.14 -19.15
CA ARG A 76 6.14 10.81 -20.38
C ARG A 76 7.66 10.95 -20.20
N LEU A 77 8.11 12.00 -19.51
CA LEU A 77 9.55 12.19 -19.23
C LEU A 77 10.08 11.07 -18.34
N LEU A 78 9.39 10.77 -17.24
CA LEU A 78 9.74 9.69 -16.33
C LEU A 78 9.78 8.34 -17.04
N HIS A 79 8.77 8.03 -17.84
CA HIS A 79 8.71 6.78 -18.60
C HIS A 79 9.94 6.61 -19.52
N LEU A 80 10.31 7.66 -20.27
CA LEU A 80 11.49 7.63 -21.14
C LEU A 80 12.79 7.47 -20.35
N ILE A 81 12.94 8.19 -19.23
CA ILE A 81 14.12 8.07 -18.35
C ILE A 81 14.23 6.66 -17.79
N ILE A 82 13.13 6.08 -17.29
CA ILE A 82 13.11 4.74 -16.72
C ILE A 82 13.48 3.70 -17.78
N LEU A 83 12.93 3.79 -19.00
CA LEU A 83 13.26 2.88 -20.09
C LEU A 83 14.74 2.97 -20.50
N GLU A 84 15.29 4.18 -20.56
CA GLU A 84 16.70 4.39 -20.88
C GLU A 84 17.59 3.81 -19.78
N LEU A 85 17.26 4.03 -18.51
CA LEU A 85 17.96 3.40 -17.39
C LEU A 85 17.85 1.87 -17.45
N TYR A 86 16.67 1.30 -17.73
CA TYR A 86 16.54 -0.14 -17.91
C TYR A 86 17.40 -0.69 -19.06
N ARG A 87 17.60 0.07 -20.13
CA ARG A 87 18.54 -0.30 -21.20
C ARG A 87 19.99 -0.24 -20.73
N GLN A 88 20.40 0.85 -20.09
CA GLN A 88 21.77 1.05 -19.59
C GLN A 88 22.18 0.00 -18.56
N PHE A 89 21.23 -0.43 -17.74
CA PHE A 89 21.42 -1.44 -16.72
C PHE A 89 21.13 -2.88 -17.22
N SER A 90 20.87 -3.05 -18.52
CA SER A 90 20.53 -4.31 -19.18
C SER A 90 19.32 -5.04 -18.59
N VAL A 91 18.43 -4.33 -17.88
CA VAL A 91 17.19 -4.88 -17.31
C VAL A 91 16.27 -5.38 -18.41
N LEU A 92 16.26 -4.71 -19.57
CA LEU A 92 15.49 -5.14 -20.74
C LEU A 92 15.99 -6.48 -21.32
N ASP A 93 17.23 -6.85 -21.01
CA ASP A 93 17.90 -8.09 -21.42
C ASP A 93 17.92 -9.14 -20.27
N GLY A 94 17.18 -8.89 -19.18
CA GLY A 94 17.03 -9.81 -18.05
C GLY A 94 18.00 -9.60 -16.89
N SER A 95 18.84 -8.56 -16.92
CA SER A 95 19.71 -8.19 -15.79
C SER A 95 18.90 -7.92 -14.51
N GLN A 96 19.46 -8.33 -13.37
CA GLN A 96 18.93 -8.04 -12.03
C GLN A 96 19.59 -6.80 -11.39
N ASN A 97 20.45 -6.10 -12.13
CA ASN A 97 21.10 -4.88 -11.66
C ASN A 97 20.17 -3.68 -11.90
N TYR A 98 19.18 -3.46 -11.05
CA TYR A 98 18.19 -2.41 -11.31
C TYR A 98 18.75 -0.99 -11.05
N PRO A 99 18.30 0.01 -11.83
CA PRO A 99 18.49 1.42 -11.46
C PRO A 99 17.72 1.74 -10.17
N THR A 100 18.04 2.88 -9.57
CA THR A 100 17.43 3.41 -8.34
C THR A 100 16.84 4.79 -8.61
N LEU A 101 16.07 5.33 -7.64
CA LEU A 101 15.57 6.71 -7.77
C LEU A 101 16.68 7.76 -7.78
N PHE A 102 17.88 7.43 -7.28
CA PHE A 102 19.06 8.27 -7.44
C PHE A 102 19.47 8.38 -8.92
N ASP A 103 19.52 7.25 -9.62
CA ASP A 103 19.84 7.21 -11.05
C ASP A 103 18.78 8.00 -11.86
N VAL A 104 17.49 7.91 -11.50
CA VAL A 104 16.42 8.72 -12.10
C VAL A 104 16.64 10.22 -11.89
N ARG A 105 17.01 10.63 -10.67
CA ARG A 105 17.27 12.04 -10.34
C ARG A 105 18.48 12.60 -11.07
N GLU A 106 19.53 11.81 -11.25
CA GLU A 106 20.72 12.18 -12.04
C GLU A 106 20.37 12.27 -13.54
N ALA A 107 19.70 11.27 -14.09
CA ALA A 107 19.29 11.24 -15.49
C ALA A 107 18.37 12.43 -15.83
N ALA A 108 17.41 12.72 -14.95
CA ALA A 108 16.55 13.89 -15.09
C ALA A 108 17.36 15.20 -15.11
N ALA A 109 18.30 15.36 -14.18
CA ALA A 109 19.13 16.57 -14.10
C ALA A 109 20.02 16.76 -15.35
N ALA A 110 20.50 15.66 -15.93
CA ALA A 110 21.37 15.66 -17.11
C ALA A 110 20.63 15.92 -18.43
N ASP A 111 19.34 15.61 -18.52
CA ASP A 111 18.55 15.76 -19.75
C ASP A 111 18.22 17.24 -20.05
N LYS A 112 19.15 17.91 -20.76
CA LYS A 112 18.98 19.30 -21.21
C LYS A 112 17.90 19.46 -22.29
N GLY A 113 17.56 18.39 -23.01
CA GLY A 113 16.56 18.40 -24.09
C GLY A 113 15.11 18.26 -23.60
N ALA A 114 14.92 17.70 -22.40
CA ALA A 114 13.61 17.60 -21.77
C ALA A 114 12.99 18.97 -21.43
N HIS A 115 11.66 18.97 -21.30
CA HIS A 115 10.90 20.13 -20.85
C HIS A 115 11.40 20.63 -19.48
N ALA A 116 11.93 21.85 -19.44
CA ALA A 116 12.66 22.38 -18.29
C ALA A 116 11.85 22.36 -16.97
N GLU A 117 10.55 22.65 -17.03
CA GLU A 117 9.66 22.63 -15.86
C GLU A 117 9.48 21.23 -15.27
N SER A 118 9.16 20.21 -16.09
CA SER A 118 8.99 18.83 -15.64
C SER A 118 10.28 18.28 -15.04
N ARG A 119 11.41 18.57 -15.69
CA ARG A 119 12.74 18.24 -15.16
C ARG A 119 12.97 18.87 -13.79
N ARG A 120 12.73 20.18 -13.67
CA ARG A 120 12.94 20.92 -12.41
C ARG A 120 12.02 20.40 -11.31
N ALA A 121 10.75 20.16 -11.61
CA ALA A 121 9.78 19.60 -10.66
C ALA A 121 10.22 18.23 -10.16
N LEU A 122 10.65 17.34 -11.07
CA LEU A 122 11.12 16.01 -10.72
C LEU A 122 12.35 16.05 -9.80
N VAL A 123 13.39 16.81 -10.17
CA VAL A 123 14.61 16.93 -9.36
C VAL A 123 14.32 17.57 -8.00
N THR A 124 13.50 18.63 -7.98
CA THR A 124 13.16 19.34 -6.74
C THR A 124 12.38 18.44 -5.78
N SER A 125 11.46 17.61 -6.31
CA SER A 125 10.64 16.71 -5.50
C SER A 125 11.40 15.49 -5.00
N LEU A 126 12.32 14.94 -5.80
CA LEU A 126 13.11 13.78 -5.41
C LEU A 126 14.20 14.11 -4.38
N ASN A 127 14.84 15.29 -4.46
CA ASN A 127 15.95 15.66 -3.58
C ASN A 127 15.68 15.45 -2.06
N PRO A 128 14.60 16.02 -1.47
CA PRO A 128 14.34 15.85 -0.04
C PRO A 128 14.04 14.39 0.34
N ILE A 129 13.34 13.65 -0.53
CA ILE A 129 12.99 12.24 -0.30
C ILE A 129 14.26 11.38 -0.32
N LEU A 130 15.11 11.55 -1.31
CA LEU A 130 16.36 10.80 -1.45
C LEU A 130 17.33 11.09 -0.30
N ALA A 131 17.34 12.33 0.20
CA ALA A 131 18.14 12.69 1.37
C ALA A 131 17.63 12.01 2.65
N SER A 132 16.31 12.01 2.88
CA SER A 132 15.72 11.45 4.11
C SER A 132 15.60 9.92 4.08
N LEU A 133 15.30 9.31 2.93
CA LEU A 133 15.18 7.86 2.75
C LEU A 133 16.44 7.21 2.12
N HIS A 134 17.61 7.83 2.25
CA HIS A 134 18.84 7.35 1.64
C HIS A 134 19.11 5.86 1.90
N GLU A 135 19.06 5.47 3.17
CA GLU A 135 19.32 4.09 3.62
C GLU A 135 18.25 3.09 3.16
N VAL A 136 17.11 3.56 2.64
CA VAL A 136 15.99 2.72 2.19
C VAL A 136 15.98 2.53 0.68
N LEU A 137 16.27 3.61 -0.08
CA LEU A 137 16.09 3.68 -1.54
C LEU A 137 17.38 3.43 -2.35
N ARG A 138 18.54 3.31 -1.70
CA ARG A 138 19.84 3.17 -2.39
C ARG A 138 20.11 1.76 -2.96
N TYR A 139 19.30 0.77 -2.60
CA TYR A 139 19.59 -0.61 -2.97
C TYR A 139 19.17 -0.87 -4.43
N ARG A 140 20.10 -1.40 -5.23
CA ARG A 140 19.76 -1.90 -6.57
C ARG A 140 18.89 -3.16 -6.48
N PHE A 141 19.22 -4.03 -5.52
CA PHE A 141 18.38 -5.17 -5.17
C PHE A 141 17.71 -4.93 -3.82
N ALA A 142 16.40 -4.72 -3.91
CA ALA A 142 15.52 -4.55 -2.76
C ALA A 142 14.81 -5.86 -2.42
N TRP A 143 14.16 -5.92 -1.25
CA TRP A 143 13.23 -7.02 -0.93
C TRP A 143 12.22 -7.16 -2.05
N THR A 144 11.97 -8.36 -2.56
CA THR A 144 10.98 -8.59 -3.61
C THR A 144 9.56 -8.62 -3.02
N SER A 145 8.52 -8.56 -3.85
CA SER A 145 7.17 -8.69 -3.32
C SER A 145 6.88 -10.14 -2.91
N GLU A 146 7.47 -11.10 -3.61
CA GLU A 146 7.39 -12.53 -3.30
C GLU A 146 7.99 -12.86 -1.93
N ASP A 147 9.12 -12.24 -1.59
CA ASP A 147 9.76 -12.40 -0.27
C ASP A 147 8.84 -11.94 0.86
N LEU A 148 8.10 -10.85 0.63
CA LEU A 148 7.27 -10.21 1.64
C LEU A 148 5.86 -10.81 1.69
N ALA A 149 5.33 -11.33 0.59
CA ALA A 149 3.93 -11.74 0.45
C ALA A 149 3.55 -12.93 1.34
N ASN A 150 4.52 -13.72 1.80
CA ASN A 150 4.32 -14.86 2.70
C ASN A 150 4.68 -14.56 4.16
N LEU A 151 4.81 -13.29 4.50
CA LEU A 151 5.14 -12.83 5.85
C LEU A 151 3.98 -12.03 6.44
N HIS A 152 3.85 -12.08 7.77
CA HIS A 152 2.98 -11.18 8.51
C HIS A 152 3.80 -9.96 8.97
N LEU A 153 3.63 -8.85 8.27
CA LEU A 153 4.37 -7.61 8.41
C LEU A 153 3.47 -6.49 8.93
N ALA A 154 3.98 -5.73 9.90
CA ALA A 154 3.46 -4.42 10.28
C ALA A 154 4.48 -3.35 9.90
N PHE A 155 4.21 -2.65 8.80
CA PHE A 155 5.02 -1.54 8.33
C PHE A 155 4.73 -0.32 9.18
N ASP A 156 5.74 0.09 9.95
CA ASP A 156 5.66 1.27 10.80
C ASP A 156 6.21 2.48 10.06
N PHE A 157 5.28 3.32 9.60
CA PHE A 157 5.56 4.53 8.83
C PHE A 157 5.62 5.78 9.72
N SER A 158 5.65 5.61 11.04
CA SER A 158 5.89 6.72 11.95
C SER A 158 7.28 7.33 11.75
N GLY A 159 7.38 8.66 11.87
CA GLY A 159 8.67 9.37 11.76
C GLY A 159 9.19 9.63 10.35
N ILE A 160 8.36 9.41 9.32
CA ILE A 160 8.59 9.86 7.94
C ILE A 160 7.44 10.76 7.47
N THR A 161 7.72 11.57 6.47
CA THR A 161 6.77 12.51 5.86
C THR A 161 5.71 11.79 5.03
N ASP A 162 4.61 12.49 4.78
CA ASP A 162 3.47 11.97 4.03
C ASP A 162 3.81 11.50 2.61
N ILE A 163 4.68 12.24 1.92
CA ILE A 163 5.11 11.91 0.56
C ILE A 163 5.97 10.63 0.59
N GLU A 164 6.84 10.48 1.59
CA GLU A 164 7.64 9.27 1.78
C GLU A 164 6.78 8.04 2.09
N GLN A 165 5.77 8.20 2.94
CA GLN A 165 4.80 7.14 3.25
C GLN A 165 4.09 6.66 1.98
N ASN A 166 3.59 7.61 1.18
CA ASN A 166 2.92 7.31 -0.09
C ASN A 166 3.86 6.62 -1.08
N LEU A 167 5.12 7.05 -1.16
CA LEU A 167 6.12 6.42 -2.03
C LEU A 167 6.37 4.96 -1.67
N LEU A 168 6.62 4.68 -0.38
CA LEU A 168 6.89 3.32 0.08
C LEU A 168 5.68 2.41 -0.07
N LEU A 169 4.49 2.90 0.29
CA LEU A 169 3.23 2.19 0.11
C LEU A 169 2.97 1.87 -1.37
N ASN A 170 3.06 2.89 -2.23
CA ASN A 170 2.82 2.72 -3.66
C ASN A 170 3.81 1.73 -4.27
N ALA A 171 5.10 1.81 -3.93
CA ALA A 171 6.12 0.88 -4.43
C ALA A 171 5.82 -0.57 -4.02
N LEU A 172 5.41 -0.82 -2.77
CA LEU A 172 5.06 -2.15 -2.28
C LEU A 172 3.80 -2.71 -2.95
N LEU A 173 2.71 -1.94 -2.94
CA LEU A 173 1.42 -2.37 -3.47
C LEU A 173 1.45 -2.54 -4.98
N LEU A 174 1.97 -1.55 -5.71
CA LEU A 174 2.06 -1.61 -7.17
C LEU A 174 2.83 -2.85 -7.63
N ARG A 175 3.96 -3.15 -6.97
CA ARG A 175 4.80 -4.28 -7.34
C ARG A 175 4.10 -5.62 -7.13
N GLU A 176 3.49 -5.82 -5.95
CA GLU A 176 2.77 -7.05 -5.66
C GLU A 176 1.54 -7.23 -6.56
N PHE A 177 0.78 -6.14 -6.75
CA PHE A 177 -0.41 -6.16 -7.59
C PHE A 177 -0.04 -6.54 -9.02
N ARG A 178 1.04 -5.95 -9.55
CA ARG A 178 1.52 -6.24 -10.91
C ARG A 178 2.07 -7.65 -11.05
N SER A 179 2.89 -8.12 -10.10
CA SER A 179 3.42 -9.49 -10.10
C SER A 179 2.29 -10.51 -10.23
N ARG A 180 1.20 -10.35 -9.48
CA ARG A 180 0.06 -11.28 -9.54
C ARG A 180 -0.76 -11.19 -10.83
N LEU A 181 -0.96 -9.99 -11.35
CA LEU A 181 -1.66 -9.77 -12.62
C LEU A 181 -0.91 -10.43 -13.77
N ASP A 182 0.41 -10.26 -13.84
CA ASP A 182 1.23 -10.82 -14.93
C ASP A 182 1.41 -12.33 -14.83
N ARG A 183 1.31 -12.91 -13.64
CA ARG A 183 1.21 -14.36 -13.44
C ARG A 183 -0.12 -14.95 -13.94
N GLY A 184 -1.09 -14.12 -14.30
CA GLY A 184 -2.42 -14.56 -14.74
C GLY A 184 -3.19 -15.31 -13.65
N LEU A 185 -2.90 -15.05 -12.38
CA LEU A 185 -3.60 -15.70 -11.27
C LEU A 185 -5.08 -15.28 -11.31
N SER A 186 -5.96 -16.26 -11.50
CA SER A 186 -7.41 -16.04 -11.57
C SER A 186 -8.13 -16.86 -10.52
N ASN A 187 -8.83 -16.17 -9.63
CA ASN A 187 -9.59 -16.71 -8.51
C ASN A 187 -8.82 -17.69 -7.60
N PRO A 188 -7.52 -17.47 -7.26
CA PRO A 188 -6.90 -18.27 -6.24
C PRO A 188 -7.55 -17.97 -4.88
N LYS A 189 -7.37 -18.89 -3.93
CA LYS A 189 -7.74 -18.62 -2.53
C LYS A 189 -6.95 -17.40 -2.04
N MET A 190 -7.60 -16.55 -1.26
CA MET A 190 -6.94 -15.41 -0.64
C MET A 190 -5.80 -15.89 0.26
N ASP A 191 -4.59 -15.41 -0.01
CA ASP A 191 -3.35 -15.81 0.69
C ASP A 191 -2.60 -14.60 1.27
N LEU A 192 -2.87 -13.38 0.79
CA LEU A 192 -2.33 -12.14 1.31
C LEU A 192 -3.47 -11.20 1.67
N LEU A 193 -3.47 -10.70 2.91
CA LEU A 193 -4.34 -9.60 3.34
C LEU A 193 -3.52 -8.33 3.50
N VAL A 194 -3.91 -7.28 2.81
CA VAL A 194 -3.35 -5.93 2.91
C VAL A 194 -4.31 -5.07 3.71
N VAL A 195 -3.85 -4.46 4.79
CA VAL A 195 -4.61 -3.59 5.68
C VAL A 195 -3.96 -2.21 5.70
N CYS A 196 -4.66 -1.22 5.18
CA CYS A 196 -4.21 0.16 5.19
C CYS A 196 -5.09 0.95 6.17
N ASP A 197 -4.51 1.35 7.31
CA ASP A 197 -5.15 2.36 8.15
C ASP A 197 -5.04 3.75 7.48
N GLU A 198 -5.96 4.67 7.77
CA GLU A 198 -5.96 6.02 7.16
C GLU A 198 -5.78 6.02 5.62
N ALA A 199 -6.43 5.08 4.94
CA ALA A 199 -6.32 4.84 3.50
C ALA A 199 -6.93 5.95 2.63
N ALA A 200 -7.34 7.08 3.22
CA ALA A 200 -8.00 8.17 2.51
C ALA A 200 -7.20 8.61 1.28
N ARG A 201 -5.87 8.65 1.36
CA ARG A 201 -5.00 9.04 0.23
C ARG A 201 -4.95 8.03 -0.91
N LEU A 202 -5.02 6.74 -0.59
CA LEU A 202 -5.17 5.70 -1.61
C LEU A 202 -6.53 5.82 -2.29
N CYS A 203 -7.53 6.31 -1.56
CA CYS A 203 -8.92 6.22 -1.96
C CYS A 203 -9.55 7.52 -2.50
N SER A 204 -8.96 8.66 -2.21
CA SER A 204 -9.47 9.98 -2.55
C SER A 204 -9.37 10.29 -4.03
N ARG A 205 -10.10 11.30 -4.48
CA ARG A 205 -10.08 11.78 -5.87
C ARG A 205 -8.71 12.35 -6.22
N GLY A 206 -7.89 11.53 -6.86
CA GLY A 206 -6.59 11.82 -7.45
C GLY A 206 -6.11 10.56 -8.16
N ASP A 207 -5.31 10.71 -9.21
CA ASP A 207 -4.77 9.61 -10.03
C ASP A 207 -3.78 8.75 -9.22
N SER A 208 -4.27 8.04 -8.22
CA SER A 208 -3.50 7.03 -7.50
C SER A 208 -3.51 5.78 -8.38
N SER A 209 -2.33 5.41 -8.90
CA SER A 209 -2.18 4.20 -9.72
C SER A 209 -2.63 2.93 -8.97
N VAL A 210 -2.63 2.97 -7.63
CA VAL A 210 -3.18 1.92 -6.79
C VAL A 210 -4.71 1.84 -6.92
N ALA A 211 -5.44 2.96 -6.93
CA ALA A 211 -6.89 2.96 -7.05
C ALA A 211 -7.38 2.31 -8.36
N ASP A 212 -6.65 2.52 -9.45
CA ASP A 212 -6.93 1.88 -10.74
C ASP A 212 -6.69 0.37 -10.68
N LEU A 213 -5.66 -0.05 -9.93
CA LEU A 213 -5.34 -1.46 -9.76
C LEU A 213 -6.31 -2.19 -8.81
N ILE A 214 -6.99 -1.51 -7.90
CA ILE A 214 -7.97 -2.15 -6.98
C ILE A 214 -9.04 -2.92 -7.75
N GLY A 215 -9.48 -2.40 -8.91
CA GLY A 215 -10.42 -3.12 -9.77
C GLY A 215 -9.81 -4.38 -10.40
N ALA A 216 -8.53 -4.30 -10.80
CA ALA A 216 -7.82 -5.37 -11.49
C ALA A 216 -7.37 -6.50 -10.54
N ILE A 217 -7.02 -6.20 -9.28
CA ILE A 217 -6.58 -7.21 -8.31
C ILE A 217 -7.72 -8.11 -7.82
N ARG A 218 -8.97 -7.83 -8.21
CA ARG A 218 -10.09 -8.70 -7.87
C ARG A 218 -9.83 -10.10 -8.45
N GLY A 219 -9.74 -11.09 -7.56
CA GLY A 219 -9.49 -12.47 -7.97
C GLY A 219 -8.01 -12.77 -8.21
N THR A 220 -7.07 -11.98 -7.70
CA THR A 220 -5.63 -12.32 -7.68
C THR A 220 -5.19 -12.98 -6.35
N GLY A 221 -6.12 -13.17 -5.40
CA GLY A 221 -5.82 -13.72 -4.07
C GLY A 221 -5.38 -12.67 -3.05
N ILE A 222 -5.40 -11.38 -3.39
CA ILE A 222 -5.16 -10.28 -2.47
C ILE A 222 -6.49 -9.83 -1.86
N GLY A 223 -6.58 -9.87 -0.54
CA GLY A 223 -7.59 -9.15 0.22
C GLY A 223 -7.10 -7.74 0.53
N LEU A 224 -7.97 -6.74 0.39
CA LEU A 224 -7.66 -5.36 0.70
C LEU A 224 -8.67 -4.82 1.72
N ASP A 225 -8.15 -4.34 2.85
CA ASP A 225 -8.89 -3.67 3.92
C ASP A 225 -8.43 -2.21 3.98
N LEU A 226 -9.38 -1.29 3.80
CA LEU A 226 -9.14 0.14 3.67
C LEU A 226 -9.97 0.86 4.74
N SER A 227 -9.29 1.35 5.77
CA SER A 227 -9.92 2.16 6.82
C SER A 227 -9.84 3.63 6.43
N VAL A 228 -10.98 4.32 6.40
CA VAL A 228 -11.09 5.74 6.03
C VAL A 228 -12.04 6.47 6.96
N GLN A 229 -11.73 7.73 7.28
CA GLN A 229 -12.56 8.55 8.17
C GLN A 229 -13.64 9.35 7.45
N SER A 230 -13.51 9.56 6.14
CA SER A 230 -14.45 10.33 5.32
C SER A 230 -14.90 9.54 4.10
N ALA A 231 -16.07 9.89 3.56
CA ALA A 231 -16.62 9.27 2.35
C ALA A 231 -16.12 9.91 1.04
N ASP A 232 -15.00 10.63 1.06
CA ASP A 232 -14.35 11.12 -0.16
C ASP A 232 -13.59 9.99 -0.86
N LEU A 233 -14.36 9.05 -1.42
CA LEU A 233 -13.85 7.85 -2.08
C LEU A 233 -14.19 7.90 -3.58
N THR A 234 -13.28 7.39 -4.41
CA THR A 234 -13.60 7.18 -5.82
C THR A 234 -14.72 6.15 -6.00
N ARG A 235 -15.53 6.33 -7.04
CA ARG A 235 -16.60 5.38 -7.37
C ARG A 235 -16.07 3.97 -7.64
N SER A 236 -14.87 3.88 -8.23
CA SER A 236 -14.18 2.61 -8.48
C SER A 236 -14.01 1.83 -7.17
N ILE A 237 -13.48 2.46 -6.13
CA ILE A 237 -13.26 1.81 -4.84
C ILE A 237 -14.57 1.36 -4.20
N LEU A 238 -15.58 2.23 -4.18
CA LEU A 238 -16.91 1.87 -3.67
C LEU A 238 -17.52 0.66 -4.41
N SER A 239 -17.30 0.56 -5.72
CA SER A 239 -17.81 -0.54 -6.53
C SER A 239 -17.01 -1.84 -6.40
N ASN A 240 -15.71 -1.74 -6.13
CA ASN A 240 -14.79 -2.88 -6.08
C ASN A 240 -14.53 -3.40 -4.65
N THR A 241 -15.07 -2.72 -3.62
CA THR A 241 -15.04 -3.16 -2.22
C THR A 241 -16.39 -3.76 -1.81
N PRO A 242 -16.62 -5.07 -2.01
CA PRO A 242 -17.92 -5.69 -1.75
C PRO A 242 -18.34 -5.66 -0.28
N ASN A 243 -17.38 -5.72 0.64
CA ASN A 243 -17.62 -5.69 2.06
C ASN A 243 -17.45 -4.26 2.56
N LYS A 244 -18.44 -3.76 3.29
CA LYS A 244 -18.45 -2.40 3.82
C LYS A 244 -18.86 -2.41 5.28
N PHE A 245 -18.15 -1.63 6.08
CA PHE A 245 -18.43 -1.44 7.48
C PHE A 245 -18.51 0.06 7.76
N LEU A 246 -19.66 0.51 8.26
CA LEU A 246 -19.93 1.91 8.58
C LEU A 246 -20.02 2.06 10.09
N GLY A 247 -19.03 2.74 10.67
CA GLY A 247 -19.05 3.16 12.07
C GLY A 247 -19.71 4.51 12.26
N ARG A 248 -19.53 5.10 13.44
CA ARG A 248 -20.00 6.46 13.73
C ARG A 248 -19.20 7.48 12.92
N CYS A 249 -19.88 8.22 12.05
CA CYS A 249 -19.32 9.34 11.29
C CYS A 249 -19.73 10.69 11.91
N ALA A 250 -18.93 11.72 11.65
CA ALA A 250 -19.21 13.10 12.08
C ALA A 250 -20.07 13.88 11.06
N SER A 251 -20.07 13.48 9.78
CA SER A 251 -20.78 14.19 8.71
C SER A 251 -21.99 13.39 8.22
N ALA A 252 -23.11 14.08 7.98
CA ALA A 252 -24.29 13.49 7.33
C ALA A 252 -23.97 12.98 5.91
N ASN A 253 -23.07 13.66 5.19
CA ASN A 253 -22.65 13.25 3.85
C ASN A 253 -21.97 11.87 3.83
N ASP A 254 -21.25 11.53 4.90
CA ASP A 254 -20.58 10.22 5.00
C ASP A 254 -21.61 9.09 5.14
N TYR A 255 -22.62 9.30 6.00
CA TYR A 255 -23.76 8.39 6.13
C TYR A 255 -24.54 8.24 4.82
N ASP A 256 -24.75 9.34 4.11
CA ASP A 256 -25.49 9.32 2.85
C ASP A 256 -24.74 8.55 1.77
N THR A 257 -23.45 8.83 1.60
CA THR A 257 -22.60 8.23 0.56
C THR A 257 -22.35 6.74 0.83
N ILE A 258 -21.83 6.39 2.01
CA ILE A 258 -21.52 5.00 2.35
C ILE A 258 -22.80 4.21 2.55
N GLY A 259 -23.81 4.79 3.21
CA GLY A 259 -25.08 4.13 3.44
C GLY A 259 -25.82 3.81 2.14
N ALA A 260 -25.81 4.71 1.16
CA ALA A 260 -26.35 4.42 -0.18
C ALA A 260 -25.57 3.28 -0.87
N ALA A 261 -24.23 3.27 -0.76
CA ALA A 261 -23.40 2.20 -1.32
C ALA A 261 -23.61 0.83 -0.62
N MET A 262 -24.17 0.82 0.59
CA MET A 262 -24.59 -0.39 1.33
C MET A 262 -26.04 -0.79 1.07
N GLY A 263 -26.80 0.00 0.30
CA GLY A 263 -28.22 -0.24 0.04
C GLY A 263 -29.16 0.16 1.19
N LEU A 264 -28.74 1.08 2.05
CA LEU A 264 -29.56 1.59 3.14
C LEU A 264 -30.64 2.56 2.63
N THR A 265 -31.82 2.46 3.21
CA THR A 265 -32.91 3.43 3.01
C THR A 265 -32.60 4.77 3.66
N THR A 266 -33.32 5.83 3.28
CA THR A 266 -33.18 7.15 3.90
C THR A 266 -33.47 7.13 5.40
N ASP A 267 -34.48 6.37 5.83
CA ASP A 267 -34.84 6.27 7.26
C ASP A 267 -33.76 5.53 8.04
N GLN A 268 -33.18 4.45 7.49
CA GLN A 268 -32.05 3.76 8.10
C GLN A 268 -30.85 4.69 8.24
N ARG A 269 -30.49 5.44 7.19
CA ARG A 269 -29.38 6.40 7.24
C ARG A 269 -29.59 7.46 8.31
N ARG A 270 -30.79 8.04 8.39
CA ARG A 270 -31.18 9.01 9.43
C ARG A 270 -31.12 8.40 10.84
N TRP A 271 -31.54 7.15 10.99
CA TRP A 271 -31.44 6.47 12.29
C TRP A 271 -29.97 6.33 12.72
N LEU A 272 -29.06 5.98 11.80
CA LEU A 272 -27.64 5.78 12.11
C LEU A 272 -26.95 7.06 12.62
N THR A 273 -27.32 8.23 12.10
CA THR A 273 -26.68 9.50 12.52
C THR A 273 -26.86 9.81 14.01
N THR A 274 -27.90 9.26 14.64
CA THR A 274 -28.25 9.51 16.04
C THR A 274 -28.00 8.30 16.95
N ASN A 275 -27.90 7.09 16.40
CA ASN A 275 -27.84 5.85 17.18
C ASN A 275 -26.49 5.12 17.12
N LEU A 276 -25.63 5.38 16.12
CA LEU A 276 -24.29 4.77 16.11
C LEU A 276 -23.40 5.39 17.19
N VAL A 277 -22.88 4.53 18.06
CA VAL A 277 -21.92 4.86 19.11
C VAL A 277 -20.58 4.18 18.84
N PRO A 278 -19.46 4.64 19.43
CA PRO A 278 -18.18 3.96 19.31
C PRO A 278 -18.28 2.46 19.60
N GLY A 279 -17.66 1.65 18.74
CA GLY A 279 -17.74 0.18 18.79
C GLY A 279 -18.99 -0.43 18.13
N MET A 280 -19.97 0.36 17.70
CA MET A 280 -21.13 -0.12 16.94
C MET A 280 -20.95 0.20 15.45
N PHE A 281 -21.29 -0.79 14.61
CA PHE A 281 -21.11 -0.71 13.17
C PHE A 281 -22.31 -1.28 12.44
N VAL A 282 -22.57 -0.77 11.24
CA VAL A 282 -23.36 -1.45 10.22
C VAL A 282 -22.40 -2.20 9.31
N GLY A 283 -22.64 -3.49 9.10
CA GLY A 283 -21.92 -4.31 8.15
C GLY A 283 -22.79 -4.65 6.95
N CYS A 284 -22.18 -4.73 5.78
CA CYS A 284 -22.78 -5.30 4.57
C CYS A 284 -21.71 -6.12 3.86
N LEU A 285 -21.97 -7.41 3.63
CA LEU A 285 -21.02 -8.30 2.94
C LEU A 285 -21.47 -8.53 1.49
N GLY A 286 -20.55 -8.49 0.53
CA GLY A 286 -20.93 -8.69 -0.88
C GLY A 286 -21.19 -10.15 -1.27
N GLN A 287 -20.89 -11.09 -0.38
CA GLN A 287 -21.15 -12.52 -0.55
C GLN A 287 -22.09 -13.07 0.53
N GLY A 288 -22.88 -14.09 0.17
CA GLY A 288 -23.86 -14.74 1.05
C GLY A 288 -25.29 -14.23 0.84
N ARG A 289 -26.26 -15.16 0.71
CA ARG A 289 -27.68 -14.82 0.48
C ARG A 289 -28.30 -14.00 1.62
N THR A 290 -27.90 -14.28 2.86
CA THR A 290 -28.42 -13.62 4.06
C THR A 290 -27.62 -12.39 4.47
N LEU A 291 -26.30 -12.38 4.22
CA LEU A 291 -25.37 -11.34 4.68
C LEU A 291 -25.19 -10.15 3.70
N ARG A 292 -25.87 -10.21 2.55
CA ARG A 292 -26.04 -9.07 1.63
C ARG A 292 -27.00 -8.01 2.13
N ARG A 293 -27.80 -8.32 3.16
CA ARG A 293 -28.63 -7.32 3.83
C ARG A 293 -27.78 -6.65 4.91
N PRO A 294 -27.82 -5.30 5.01
CA PRO A 294 -27.13 -4.60 6.07
C PRO A 294 -27.56 -5.10 7.46
N PHE A 295 -26.59 -5.29 8.35
CA PHE A 295 -26.81 -5.75 9.72
C PHE A 295 -26.04 -4.88 10.71
N LEU A 296 -26.59 -4.71 11.91
CA LEU A 296 -25.92 -4.02 13.01
C LEU A 296 -25.14 -5.02 13.86
N PHE A 297 -23.94 -4.64 14.27
CA PHE A 297 -23.16 -5.41 15.23
C PHE A 297 -22.33 -4.48 16.12
N ARG A 298 -21.88 -5.01 17.26
CA ARG A 298 -20.98 -4.32 18.18
C ARG A 298 -19.69 -5.11 18.32
N VAL A 299 -18.57 -4.44 18.14
CA VAL A 299 -17.25 -4.98 18.40
C VAL A 299 -16.97 -4.86 19.90
N PRO A 300 -16.54 -5.94 20.57
CA PRO A 300 -16.17 -5.87 21.98
C PRO A 300 -14.98 -4.93 22.18
N ASP A 301 -14.91 -4.29 23.35
CA ASP A 301 -13.77 -3.46 23.72
C ASP A 301 -12.51 -4.34 23.83
N LEU A 302 -11.58 -4.14 22.89
CA LEU A 302 -10.30 -4.87 22.86
C LEU A 302 -9.28 -4.11 23.68
N ARG A 303 -9.17 -4.48 24.96
CA ARG A 303 -8.21 -3.88 25.89
C ARG A 303 -6.81 -4.42 25.65
N PHE A 304 -6.09 -3.82 24.71
CA PHE A 304 -4.69 -4.14 24.48
C PHE A 304 -3.80 -3.51 25.55
N ASN A 305 -2.97 -4.31 26.22
CA ASN A 305 -2.01 -3.82 27.19
C ASN A 305 -0.84 -3.09 26.49
N SER A 306 -0.92 -1.75 26.42
CA SER A 306 0.03 -0.91 25.68
C SER A 306 1.48 -1.01 26.18
N ARG A 307 1.68 -1.35 27.47
CA ARG A 307 3.02 -1.49 28.06
C ARG A 307 3.84 -2.64 27.48
N ASN A 308 3.19 -3.72 27.02
CA ASN A 308 3.90 -4.91 26.55
C ASN A 308 4.30 -4.83 25.07
N GLY A 309 3.58 -4.05 24.25
CA GLY A 309 3.81 -3.97 22.80
C GLY A 309 5.00 -3.07 22.42
N LEU A 310 5.24 -2.00 23.16
CA LEU A 310 6.32 -1.05 22.88
C LEU A 310 7.71 -1.63 23.19
N ASP A 311 7.86 -2.31 24.33
CA ASP A 311 9.14 -2.90 24.77
C ASP A 311 9.56 -4.13 23.95
N GLN A 312 8.62 -4.84 23.31
CA GLN A 312 8.91 -5.99 22.46
C GLN A 312 9.11 -5.63 20.97
N SER A 313 8.69 -4.44 20.54
CA SER A 313 8.87 -3.97 19.16
C SER A 313 10.34 -3.75 18.77
N THR A 314 11.23 -3.55 19.75
CA THR A 314 12.67 -3.35 19.52
C THR A 314 13.48 -4.63 19.36
N ARG A 315 12.89 -5.81 19.66
CA ARG A 315 13.65 -7.09 19.70
C ARG A 315 13.58 -7.93 18.42
N ASN A 316 12.69 -7.63 17.46
CA ASN A 316 12.74 -8.30 16.16
C ASN A 316 13.59 -7.48 15.21
N HIS A 317 14.86 -7.86 15.11
CA HIS A 317 15.75 -7.24 14.15
C HIS A 317 15.30 -7.62 12.73
N VAL A 318 14.93 -6.60 11.94
CA VAL A 318 14.76 -6.67 10.48
C VAL A 318 15.94 -7.39 9.79
N SER A 319 17.13 -7.39 10.40
CA SER A 319 18.29 -8.14 9.92
C SER A 319 18.11 -9.66 9.85
N ASN A 320 17.08 -10.22 10.50
CA ASN A 320 16.77 -11.65 10.45
C ASN A 320 15.76 -12.02 9.35
N LEU A 321 15.12 -11.03 8.71
CA LEU A 321 14.18 -11.29 7.60
C LEU A 321 14.87 -12.01 6.43
N PHE A 322 16.16 -11.78 6.25
CA PHE A 322 16.98 -12.45 5.24
C PHE A 322 18.32 -12.81 5.87
N PRO A 323 18.70 -14.11 5.92
CA PRO A 323 19.97 -14.53 6.50
C PRO A 323 21.14 -13.87 5.76
N LYS A 324 22.16 -13.41 6.50
CA LYS A 324 23.38 -12.80 5.92
C LYS A 324 24.03 -13.64 4.81
N ASN A 325 23.86 -14.97 4.84
CA ASN A 325 24.42 -15.89 3.84
C ASN A 325 23.58 -16.02 2.54
N GLN A 326 22.45 -15.31 2.43
CA GLN A 326 21.72 -15.08 1.18
C GLN A 326 21.76 -13.60 0.80
N ASN A 327 22.79 -12.87 1.25
CA ASN A 327 23.02 -11.50 0.90
C ASN A 327 24.02 -11.47 -0.28
N PRO A 328 23.60 -11.34 -1.55
CA PRO A 328 24.51 -10.93 -2.64
C PRO A 328 25.09 -9.51 -2.45
N PHE A 329 24.92 -8.89 -1.27
CA PHE A 329 25.09 -7.47 -1.00
C PHE A 329 25.99 -7.19 0.22
N GLU A 330 26.77 -8.17 0.66
CA GLU A 330 28.07 -7.93 1.31
C GLU A 330 29.19 -8.24 0.33
#